data_AF-A0A2S4W6X7-F1
#
_entry.id   AF-A0A2S4W6X7-F1
#
_cell.length_a   1.000
_cell.length_b   1.000
_cell.length_c   1.000
_cell.angle_alpha   90.00
_cell.angle_beta   90.00
_cell.angle_gamma   90.00
#
_symmetry.space_group_name_H-M   'P 1'
#
loop_
_entity.id
_entity.type
_entity.pdbx_description
1 polymer ?
#
loop_
_entity_poly.entity_id
_entity_poly.type
_entity_poly.pdbx_seq_one_letter_code
_entity_poly.pdbx_strand_id
1 'polypeptide(L)'
;MQFSTVTVLACLSILKRTEASPVFGDLTPTRPFQPMHARAILMSPSGAPIFGVIDFRATGLTEVSVDVVVNGLDSSLPHASHSYHIHANPIGADGNCEAAGGHLTPNGIPDTPACNPLTPRQSLPGGQRSVTKFYTDNTLQFVSPESGIIGRGLVIHDAKGARIACGNIVKLST
;
A
#
# COMPACT_ATOMS: atom_id res chain seq x y z
N MET A 1 -51.42 33.97 71.02
CA MET A 1 -50.03 34.02 70.53
C MET A 1 -50.08 34.52 69.09
N GLN A 2 -49.37 35.61 68.83
CA GLN A 2 -49.55 36.56 67.72
C GLN A 2 -49.20 35.98 66.33
N PHE A 3 -49.95 36.45 65.33
CA PHE A 3 -49.72 36.27 63.90
C PHE A 3 -48.41 36.93 63.43
N SER A 4 -47.76 36.37 62.41
CA SER A 4 -46.90 37.16 61.52
C SER A 4 -46.89 36.58 60.11
N THR A 5 -47.56 37.28 59.20
CA THR A 5 -47.39 37.17 57.76
C THR A 5 -46.06 37.83 57.36
N VAL A 6 -45.31 37.22 56.44
CA VAL A 6 -44.24 37.92 55.72
C VAL A 6 -44.42 37.71 54.22
N THR A 7 -44.50 38.84 53.54
CA THR A 7 -44.83 39.06 52.15
C THR A 7 -43.58 38.99 51.28
N VAL A 8 -43.71 38.30 50.15
CA VAL A 8 -43.09 38.47 48.81
C VAL A 8 -41.76 39.24 48.72
N LEU A 9 -40.75 38.62 48.09
CA LEU A 9 -39.93 39.31 47.07
C LEU A 9 -39.47 38.31 46.01
N ALA A 10 -40.17 38.27 44.88
CA ALA A 10 -39.75 37.53 43.69
C ALA A 10 -38.60 38.30 43.02
N CYS A 11 -37.37 37.80 43.18
CA CYS A 11 -36.21 38.31 42.44
C CYS A 11 -36.21 37.67 41.05
N LEU A 12 -36.88 38.30 40.08
CA LEU A 12 -36.66 38.01 38.65
C LEU A 12 -35.24 38.45 38.29
N SER A 13 -34.30 37.51 38.39
CA SER A 13 -32.97 37.66 37.79
C SER A 13 -33.03 37.05 36.38
N ILE A 14 -33.03 37.93 35.39
CA ILE A 14 -32.90 37.58 33.98
C ILE A 14 -31.49 37.03 33.78
N LEU A 15 -31.31 35.70 33.89
CA LEU A 15 -30.11 35.05 33.37
C LEU A 15 -30.21 35.07 31.84
N LYS A 16 -29.56 36.07 31.22
CA LYS A 16 -29.12 35.95 29.83
C LYS A 16 -28.15 34.77 29.76
N ARG A 17 -28.65 33.61 29.32
CA ARG A 17 -27.78 32.50 28.88
C ARG A 17 -27.11 32.96 27.59
N THR A 18 -25.86 33.39 27.69
CA THR A 18 -24.99 33.50 26.52
C THR A 18 -24.66 32.08 26.12
N GLU A 19 -25.40 31.53 25.16
CA GLU A 19 -25.01 30.29 24.51
C GLU A 19 -23.84 30.58 23.56
N ALA A 20 -22.65 30.66 24.13
CA ALA A 20 -21.44 30.50 23.34
C ALA A 20 -21.31 29.00 23.04
N SER A 21 -21.86 28.57 21.91
CA SER A 21 -21.53 27.26 21.33
C SER A 21 -20.00 27.15 21.24
N PRO A 22 -19.39 26.07 21.74
CA PRO A 22 -17.97 25.83 21.48
C PRO A 22 -17.83 25.65 19.97
N VAL A 23 -17.14 26.60 19.32
CA VAL A 23 -16.64 26.42 17.97
C VAL A 23 -15.58 25.32 18.07
N PHE A 24 -16.00 24.09 17.81
CA PHE A 24 -15.06 23.01 17.50
C PHE A 24 -14.34 23.44 16.22
N GLY A 25 -13.11 23.95 16.38
CA GLY A 25 -12.19 24.09 15.28
C GLY A 25 -12.08 22.73 14.60
N ASP A 26 -12.34 22.72 13.30
CA ASP A 26 -12.13 21.57 12.43
C ASP A 26 -10.65 21.18 12.48
N LEU A 27 -10.31 20.26 13.39
CA LEU A 27 -9.02 19.60 13.44
C LEU A 27 -9.01 18.45 12.44
N THR A 28 -9.31 18.73 11.17
CA THR A 28 -8.84 17.85 10.10
C THR A 28 -7.41 18.29 9.77
N PRO A 29 -6.38 17.48 10.06
CA PRO A 29 -5.06 17.74 9.52
C PRO A 29 -5.18 17.55 8.01
N THR A 30 -5.35 18.64 7.26
CA THR A 30 -5.23 18.65 5.80
C THR A 30 -3.76 18.49 5.46
N ARG A 31 -3.21 17.28 5.69
CA ARG A 31 -1.84 16.97 5.28
C ARG A 31 -1.80 17.15 3.76
N PRO A 32 -1.02 18.12 3.24
CA PRO A 32 -0.96 18.35 1.82
C PRO A 32 -0.48 17.08 1.14
N PHE A 33 -1.12 16.72 0.02
CA PHE A 33 -0.65 15.61 -0.81
C PHE A 33 0.84 15.80 -1.11
N GLN A 34 1.63 14.79 -0.78
CA GLN A 34 3.05 14.77 -1.11
C GLN A 34 3.23 13.73 -2.21
N PRO A 35 3.68 14.12 -3.41
CA PRO A 35 3.97 13.17 -4.47
C PRO A 35 5.05 12.21 -3.98
N MET A 36 4.77 10.91 -4.10
CA MET A 36 5.70 9.85 -3.77
C MET A 36 6.00 9.05 -5.03
N HIS A 37 7.27 8.73 -5.22
CA HIS A 37 7.75 7.87 -6.30
C HIS A 37 8.61 6.77 -5.69
N ALA A 38 8.34 5.53 -6.06
CA ALA A 38 9.14 4.38 -5.70
C ALA A 38 9.35 3.48 -6.92
N ARG A 39 10.39 2.65 -6.87
CA ARG A 39 10.76 1.74 -7.96
C ARG A 39 11.25 0.42 -7.42
N ALA A 40 10.87 -0.67 -8.09
CA ALA A 40 11.51 -1.97 -7.97
C ALA A 40 12.27 -2.29 -9.26
N ILE A 41 13.54 -2.68 -9.14
CA ILE A 41 14.33 -3.26 -10.24
C ILE A 41 14.42 -4.75 -9.96
N LEU A 42 13.93 -5.56 -10.89
CA LEU A 42 13.76 -6.99 -10.73
C LEU A 42 14.83 -7.73 -11.52
N MET A 43 15.44 -8.74 -10.90
CA MET A 43 16.42 -9.63 -11.53
C MET A 43 16.14 -11.08 -11.15
N SER A 44 16.51 -12.01 -12.02
CA SER A 44 16.40 -13.44 -11.72
C SER A 44 17.45 -13.89 -10.70
N PRO A 45 17.07 -14.60 -9.63
CA PRO A 45 18.03 -15.11 -8.64
C PRO A 45 18.91 -16.24 -9.22
N SER A 46 18.48 -16.91 -10.29
CA SER A 46 19.23 -18.00 -10.93
C SER A 46 20.10 -17.55 -12.10
N GLY A 47 20.12 -16.24 -12.42
CA GLY A 47 20.80 -15.70 -13.59
C GLY A 47 20.06 -15.93 -14.92
N ALA A 48 18.81 -16.41 -14.89
CA ALA A 48 17.96 -16.43 -16.07
C ALA A 48 17.78 -15.00 -16.63
N PRO A 49 17.54 -14.82 -17.94
CA PRO A 49 17.47 -13.50 -18.58
C PRO A 49 16.14 -12.76 -18.30
N ILE A 50 15.63 -12.89 -17.08
CA ILE A 50 14.39 -12.28 -16.60
C ILE A 50 14.75 -11.04 -15.78
N PHE A 51 14.31 -9.88 -16.25
CA PHE A 51 14.54 -8.61 -15.57
C PHE A 51 13.41 -7.63 -15.84
N GLY A 52 13.23 -6.66 -14.95
CA GLY A 52 12.17 -5.68 -15.11
C GLY A 52 12.31 -4.45 -14.23
N VAL A 53 11.47 -3.47 -14.50
CA VAL A 53 11.31 -2.26 -13.70
C VAL A 53 9.83 -2.06 -13.45
N ILE A 54 9.47 -1.84 -12.19
CA ILE A 54 8.11 -1.42 -11.81
C ILE A 54 8.22 -0.08 -11.09
N ASP A 55 7.57 0.94 -11.62
CA ASP A 55 7.44 2.25 -10.98
C ASP A 55 6.08 2.39 -10.30
N PHE A 56 6.08 3.03 -9.14
CA PHE A 56 4.89 3.40 -8.37
C PHE A 56 4.90 4.92 -8.20
N ARG A 57 3.85 5.61 -8.64
CA ARG A 57 3.71 7.06 -8.52
C ARG A 57 2.39 7.41 -7.86
N ALA A 58 2.44 8.11 -6.74
CA ALA A 58 1.24 8.67 -6.15
C ALA A 58 0.69 9.76 -7.08
N THR A 59 -0.57 9.63 -7.49
CA THR A 59 -1.29 10.60 -8.34
C THR A 59 -2.43 11.29 -7.58
N GLY A 60 -2.79 10.77 -6.40
CA GLY A 60 -3.74 11.36 -5.47
C GLY A 60 -3.55 10.84 -4.04
N LEU A 61 -4.46 11.19 -3.12
CA LEU A 61 -4.36 10.79 -1.71
C LEU A 61 -4.37 9.26 -1.51
N THR A 62 -5.11 8.54 -2.36
CA THR A 62 -5.24 7.08 -2.31
C THR A 62 -4.86 6.42 -3.62
N GLU A 63 -4.54 7.19 -4.65
CA GLU A 63 -4.36 6.70 -6.01
C GLU A 63 -2.87 6.53 -6.33
N VAL A 64 -2.48 5.31 -6.73
CA VAL A 64 -1.13 4.97 -7.15
C VAL A 64 -1.16 4.48 -8.59
N SER A 65 -0.50 5.21 -9.47
CA SER A 65 -0.18 4.76 -10.83
C SER A 65 0.98 3.76 -10.78
N VAL A 66 0.83 2.65 -11.50
CA VAL A 66 1.82 1.58 -11.59
C VAL A 66 2.20 1.32 -13.05
N ASP A 67 3.47 1.55 -13.37
CA ASP A 67 4.07 1.27 -14.67
C ASP A 67 4.95 0.02 -14.56
N VAL A 68 4.65 -1.02 -15.34
CA VAL A 68 5.36 -2.30 -15.34
C VAL A 68 6.02 -2.53 -16.68
N VAL A 69 7.32 -2.82 -16.67
CA VAL A 69 8.09 -3.29 -17.82
C VAL A 69 8.91 -4.51 -17.41
N VAL A 70 8.66 -5.66 -18.01
CA VAL A 70 9.36 -6.92 -17.70
C VAL A 70 9.80 -7.59 -18.98
N ASN A 71 10.99 -8.16 -19.00
CA ASN A 71 11.57 -8.86 -20.14
C ASN A 71 11.94 -10.31 -19.77
N GLY A 72 11.94 -11.18 -20.77
CA GLY A 72 12.46 -12.54 -20.66
C GLY A 72 11.51 -13.58 -20.05
N LEU A 73 10.24 -13.23 -19.81
CA LEU A 73 9.25 -14.17 -19.24
C LEU A 73 9.02 -15.40 -20.13
N ASP A 74 9.19 -15.25 -21.44
CA ASP A 74 9.20 -16.34 -22.43
C ASP A 74 10.25 -17.43 -22.15
N SER A 75 11.31 -17.13 -21.38
CA SER A 75 12.34 -18.11 -20.99
C SER A 75 11.99 -18.97 -19.76
N SER A 76 10.98 -18.60 -18.97
CA SER A 76 10.55 -19.35 -17.78
C SER A 76 9.49 -20.39 -18.11
N LEU A 77 8.36 -19.96 -18.67
CA LEU A 77 7.27 -20.82 -19.17
C LEU A 77 6.59 -20.11 -20.36
N PRO A 78 6.98 -20.42 -21.61
CA PRO A 78 6.65 -19.60 -22.79
C PRO A 78 5.16 -19.41 -23.10
N HIS A 79 4.26 -20.14 -22.46
CA HIS A 79 2.81 -20.04 -22.73
C HIS A 79 1.98 -19.80 -21.47
N ALA A 80 2.63 -19.65 -20.32
CA ALA A 80 1.93 -19.54 -19.05
C ALA A 80 1.98 -18.09 -18.56
N SER A 81 0.90 -17.64 -17.91
CA SER A 81 0.91 -16.32 -17.28
C SER A 81 1.76 -16.34 -16.02
N HIS A 82 2.39 -15.20 -15.74
CA HIS A 82 3.17 -14.96 -14.55
C HIS A 82 2.42 -14.00 -13.63
N SER A 83 2.34 -14.29 -12.34
CA SER A 83 1.83 -13.36 -11.34
C SER A 83 2.98 -12.57 -10.73
N TYR A 84 2.68 -11.40 -10.16
CA TYR A 84 3.63 -10.74 -9.28
C TYR A 84 2.93 -10.13 -8.08
N HIS A 85 3.65 -10.10 -6.97
CA HIS A 85 3.12 -9.66 -5.69
C HIS A 85 4.16 -8.85 -4.92
N ILE A 86 3.66 -7.97 -4.04
CA ILE A 86 4.46 -7.35 -3.01
C ILE A 86 4.48 -8.30 -1.82
N HIS A 87 5.65 -8.55 -1.26
CA HIS A 87 5.89 -9.48 -0.16
C HIS A 87 6.17 -8.75 1.14
N ALA A 88 5.98 -9.44 2.26
CA ALA A 88 6.04 -8.84 3.58
C ALA A 88 7.46 -8.40 3.98
N ASN A 89 8.52 -9.03 3.45
CA ASN A 89 9.91 -8.72 3.79
C ASN A 89 10.68 -8.17 2.59
N PRO A 90 11.78 -7.43 2.81
CA PRO A 90 12.73 -7.10 1.76
C PRO A 90 13.42 -8.35 1.20
N ILE A 91 13.92 -8.22 -0.03
CA ILE A 91 14.90 -9.15 -0.61
C ILE A 91 16.24 -8.94 0.10
N GLY A 92 16.87 -10.05 0.51
CA GLY A 92 18.17 -10.05 1.16
C GLY A 92 19.30 -9.55 0.25
N ALA A 93 20.45 -9.25 0.85
CA ALA A 93 21.63 -8.78 0.13
C ALA A 93 22.21 -9.82 -0.85
N ASP A 94 21.87 -11.10 -0.66
CA ASP A 94 22.21 -12.21 -1.54
C ASP A 94 21.31 -12.31 -2.78
N GLY A 95 20.26 -11.48 -2.87
CA GLY A 95 19.30 -11.51 -3.98
C GLY A 95 18.33 -12.70 -3.94
N ASN A 96 18.29 -13.47 -2.83
CA ASN A 96 17.42 -14.62 -2.73
C ASN A 96 15.96 -14.19 -2.52
N CYS A 97 15.10 -14.51 -3.49
CA CYS A 97 13.70 -14.16 -3.45
C CYS A 97 12.93 -14.81 -2.28
N GLU A 98 13.42 -15.90 -1.69
CA GLU A 98 12.79 -16.54 -0.53
C GLU A 98 12.79 -15.65 0.73
N ALA A 99 13.77 -14.76 0.86
CA ALA A 99 13.86 -13.82 1.98
C ALA A 99 12.61 -12.92 2.09
N ALA A 100 11.90 -12.70 0.99
CA ALA A 100 10.68 -11.89 0.95
C ALA A 100 9.54 -12.48 1.81
N GLY A 101 9.56 -13.77 2.13
CA GLY A 101 8.53 -14.42 2.93
C GLY A 101 7.18 -14.50 2.22
N GLY A 102 6.08 -14.44 2.97
CA GLY A 102 4.70 -14.42 2.45
C GLY A 102 4.34 -13.10 1.74
N HIS A 103 3.16 -13.05 1.13
CA HIS A 103 2.65 -11.83 0.50
C HIS A 103 2.36 -10.76 1.55
N LEU A 104 2.49 -9.50 1.13
CA LEU A 104 2.02 -8.36 1.92
C LEU A 104 0.49 -8.34 1.87
N THR A 105 -0.13 -8.60 3.01
CA THR A 105 -1.58 -8.47 3.21
C THR A 105 -1.95 -7.02 3.55
N PRO A 106 -3.24 -6.65 3.49
CA PRO A 106 -3.70 -5.33 3.90
C PRO A 106 -3.37 -4.94 5.36
N ASN A 107 -3.20 -5.92 6.25
CA ASN A 107 -2.82 -5.69 7.65
C ASN A 107 -1.30 -5.88 7.90
N GLY A 108 -0.49 -5.96 6.84
CA GLY A 108 0.97 -6.05 6.96
C GLY A 108 1.53 -7.35 7.53
N ILE A 109 0.66 -8.33 7.81
CA ILE A 109 1.05 -9.64 8.31
C ILE A 109 1.27 -10.56 7.12
N PRO A 110 2.39 -11.31 7.03
CA PRO A 110 2.55 -12.33 6.01
C PRO A 110 1.34 -13.27 6.00
N ASP A 111 0.77 -13.51 4.83
CA ASP A 111 -0.30 -14.50 4.70
C ASP A 111 0.20 -15.90 5.15
N THR A 112 -0.60 -16.56 5.99
CA THR A 112 -0.26 -17.88 6.53
C THR A 112 -1.47 -18.82 6.51
N PRO A 113 -1.47 -19.90 5.69
CA PRO A 113 -0.48 -20.19 4.66
C PRO A 113 -0.49 -19.08 3.60
N ALA A 114 0.58 -18.97 2.80
CA ALA A 114 0.61 -18.02 1.70
C ALA A 114 -0.66 -18.20 0.84
N CYS A 115 -1.41 -17.12 0.61
CA CYS A 115 -2.50 -17.09 -0.36
C CYS A 115 -1.96 -17.67 -1.66
N ASN A 116 -2.79 -18.44 -2.36
CA ASN A 116 -2.38 -19.15 -3.55
C ASN A 116 -1.62 -18.18 -4.50
N PRO A 117 -0.31 -18.36 -4.75
CA PRO A 117 0.44 -17.45 -5.63
C PRO A 117 -0.08 -17.49 -7.07
N LEU A 118 -0.88 -18.52 -7.40
CA LEU A 118 -1.58 -18.67 -8.68
C LEU A 118 -2.88 -17.87 -8.77
N THR A 119 -3.40 -17.30 -7.68
CA THR A 119 -4.51 -16.32 -7.72
C THR A 119 -3.92 -14.92 -7.83
N PRO A 120 -3.79 -14.35 -9.05
CA PRO A 120 -3.01 -13.14 -9.24
C PRO A 120 -3.78 -11.93 -8.72
N ARG A 121 -3.11 -11.04 -7.97
CA ARG A 121 -3.58 -9.63 -7.90
C ARG A 121 -3.37 -8.95 -9.25
N GLN A 122 -2.25 -9.27 -9.91
CA GLN A 122 -1.90 -8.79 -11.24
C GLN A 122 -1.24 -9.92 -12.02
N SER A 123 -1.64 -10.06 -13.29
CA SER A 123 -1.11 -11.05 -14.22
C SER A 123 -0.33 -10.39 -15.35
N LEU A 124 0.78 -11.03 -15.73
CA LEU A 124 1.63 -10.72 -16.88
C LEU A 124 1.49 -11.85 -17.91
N PRO A 125 1.25 -11.55 -19.19
CA PRO A 125 1.18 -12.56 -20.24
C PRO A 125 2.53 -13.26 -20.43
N GLY A 126 2.49 -14.58 -20.61
CA GLY A 126 3.65 -15.35 -21.08
C GLY A 126 3.86 -15.22 -22.59
N GLY A 127 4.98 -15.76 -23.07
CA GLY A 127 5.27 -15.91 -24.50
C GLY A 127 5.66 -14.63 -25.23
N GLN A 128 5.63 -13.50 -24.53
CA GLN A 128 6.16 -12.24 -25.01
C GLN A 128 7.53 -12.02 -24.38
N ARG A 129 8.51 -11.68 -25.22
CA ARG A 129 9.87 -11.34 -24.77
C ARG A 129 9.90 -10.08 -23.92
N SER A 130 8.97 -9.16 -24.14
CA SER A 130 8.81 -7.92 -23.39
C SER A 130 7.34 -7.68 -23.10
N VAL A 131 7.01 -7.37 -21.86
CA VAL A 131 5.67 -7.11 -21.36
C VAL A 131 5.66 -5.71 -20.76
N THR A 132 4.76 -4.86 -21.27
CA THR A 132 4.47 -3.55 -20.72
C THR A 132 3.03 -3.50 -20.22
N LYS A 133 2.81 -3.00 -19.01
CA LYS A 133 1.47 -2.85 -18.43
C LYS A 133 1.39 -1.55 -17.63
N PHE A 134 0.24 -0.90 -17.69
CA PHE A 134 -0.07 0.30 -16.93
C PHE A 134 -1.42 0.12 -16.25
N TYR A 135 -1.52 0.51 -14.98
CA TYR A 135 -2.79 0.52 -14.25
C TYR A 135 -2.71 1.44 -13.03
N THR A 136 -3.87 1.65 -12.41
CA THR A 136 -4.01 2.40 -11.17
C THR A 136 -4.46 1.46 -10.05
N ASP A 137 -3.89 1.63 -8.87
CA ASP A 137 -4.25 0.90 -7.65
C ASP A 137 -4.62 1.87 -6.53
N ASN A 138 -5.82 1.70 -5.96
CA ASN A 138 -6.34 2.54 -4.87
C ASN A 138 -6.14 1.92 -3.47
N THR A 139 -5.45 0.78 -3.41
CA THR A 139 -5.21 0.02 -2.18
C THR A 139 -3.76 0.10 -1.71
N LEU A 140 -2.82 0.43 -2.62
CA LEU A 140 -1.41 0.58 -2.29
C LEU A 140 -1.15 1.82 -1.42
N GLN A 141 -0.31 1.64 -0.41
CA GLN A 141 0.15 2.69 0.47
C GLN A 141 1.67 2.73 0.47
N PHE A 142 2.27 3.89 0.20
CA PHE A 142 3.73 4.03 0.21
C PHE A 142 4.32 3.88 1.61
N VAL A 143 3.72 4.57 2.59
CA VAL A 143 4.20 4.64 3.96
C VAL A 143 3.02 4.32 4.89
N SER A 144 3.07 3.15 5.49
CA SER A 144 2.18 2.68 6.54
C SER A 144 2.98 1.74 7.45
N PRO A 145 2.77 1.75 8.78
CA PRO A 145 3.52 0.90 9.71
C PRO A 145 3.48 -0.59 9.33
N GLU A 146 2.33 -1.04 8.84
CA GLU A 146 2.08 -2.46 8.55
C GLU A 146 2.01 -2.70 7.03
N SER A 147 1.25 -1.88 6.30
CA SER A 147 0.92 -2.12 4.88
C SER A 147 1.75 -1.31 3.88
N GLY A 148 2.77 -0.58 4.34
CA GLY A 148 3.62 0.24 3.48
C GLY A 148 4.45 -0.60 2.50
N ILE A 149 4.51 -0.17 1.23
CA ILE A 149 5.25 -0.88 0.18
C ILE A 149 6.74 -0.53 0.14
N ILE A 150 7.15 0.65 0.67
CA ILE A 150 8.57 1.05 0.67
C ILE A 150 9.36 0.10 1.59
N GLY A 151 10.49 -0.40 1.09
CA GLY A 151 11.35 -1.34 1.82
C GLY A 151 10.87 -2.80 1.78
N ARG A 152 9.84 -3.09 0.98
CA ARG A 152 9.33 -4.45 0.76
C ARG A 152 9.90 -5.07 -0.51
N GLY A 153 9.91 -6.39 -0.58
CA GLY A 153 10.26 -7.12 -1.79
C GLY A 153 9.08 -7.22 -2.76
N LEU A 154 9.35 -7.16 -4.06
CA LEU A 154 8.41 -7.51 -5.12
C LEU A 154 8.94 -8.75 -5.83
N VAL A 155 8.06 -9.73 -6.04
CA VAL A 155 8.42 -11.04 -6.61
C VAL A 155 7.51 -11.34 -7.79
N ILE A 156 8.11 -11.84 -8.87
CA ILE A 156 7.40 -12.46 -9.99
C ILE A 156 7.43 -13.98 -9.79
N HIS A 157 6.27 -14.62 -9.97
CA HIS A 157 6.12 -16.06 -9.92
C HIS A 157 5.90 -16.65 -11.32
N ASP A 158 6.41 -17.87 -11.54
CA ASP A 158 5.95 -18.70 -12.66
C ASP A 158 4.56 -19.29 -12.40
N ALA A 159 3.99 -19.95 -13.41
CA ALA A 159 2.68 -20.58 -13.31
C ALA A 159 2.62 -21.80 -12.38
N LYS A 160 3.75 -22.22 -11.80
CA LYS A 160 3.84 -23.25 -10.75
C LYS A 160 4.05 -22.63 -9.36
N GLY A 161 4.18 -21.30 -9.27
CA GLY A 161 4.40 -20.55 -8.05
C GLY A 161 5.87 -20.29 -7.70
N ALA A 162 6.83 -20.76 -8.51
CA ALA A 162 8.25 -20.55 -8.25
C ALA A 162 8.63 -19.07 -8.39
N ARG A 163 9.47 -18.55 -7.49
CA ARG A 163 9.96 -17.16 -7.53
C ARG A 163 11.04 -17.02 -8.61
N ILE A 164 10.76 -16.32 -9.71
CA ILE A 164 11.62 -16.29 -10.90
C ILE A 164 12.37 -14.97 -11.10
N ALA A 165 11.89 -13.89 -10.49
CA ALA A 165 12.59 -12.61 -10.41
C ALA A 165 12.11 -11.82 -9.20
N CYS A 166 12.97 -11.02 -8.60
CA CYS A 166 12.59 -10.17 -7.48
C CYS A 166 13.49 -8.94 -7.32
N GLY A 167 13.05 -8.00 -6.49
CA GLY A 167 13.79 -6.80 -6.13
C GLY A 167 13.11 -6.01 -5.02
N ASN A 168 13.85 -5.09 -4.40
CA ASN A 168 13.33 -4.21 -3.35
C ASN A 168 12.63 -2.99 -3.94
N ILE A 169 11.51 -2.59 -3.33
CA ILE A 169 10.81 -1.35 -3.63
C ILE A 169 11.50 -0.21 -2.88
N VAL A 170 12.19 0.65 -3.62
CA VAL A 170 12.99 1.75 -3.07
C VAL A 170 12.29 3.07 -3.37
N LYS A 171 12.17 3.93 -2.36
CA LYS A 171 11.71 5.32 -2.54
C LYS A 171 12.74 6.08 -3.37
N LEU A 172 12.29 6.75 -4.43
CA LEU A 172 13.11 7.66 -5.20
C LEU A 172 12.95 9.06 -4.62
N SER A 173 14.07 9.77 -4.44
CA SER A 173 14.05 11.20 -4.13
C SER A 173 13.53 11.95 -5.34
N THR A 174 12.36 12.56 -5.18
CA THR A 174 11.80 13.57 -6.09
C THR A 174 12.51 14.91 -5.90
#